data_AF-A0A328HB19-F1
#
_entry.id   AF-A0A328HB19-F1
#
_cell.length_a   1.000
_cell.length_b   1.000
_cell.length_c   1.000
_cell.angle_alpha   90.00
_cell.angle_beta   90.00
_cell.angle_gamma   90.00
#
_symmetry.space_group_name_H-M   'P 1'
#
loop_
_entity.id
_entity.type
_entity.pdbx_description
1 polymer ?
#
loop_
_entity_poly.entity_id
_entity_poly.type
_entity_poly.pdbx_seq_one_letter_code
_entity_poly.pdbx_strand_id
1 'polypeptide(L)'
;MTESAATGDDYFTENPHADVAAEAGDAAAGADSSATVEDIAGDVRDEIRLGHVEDEVSHVLEERLDEAGISMRPEDVDDLAEDIERDVSS
;
A
#
# COMPACT_ATOMS: atom_id res chain seq x y z
N MET A 1 64.17 -27.37 8.29
CA MET A 1 63.05 -26.98 9.17
C MET A 1 62.48 -25.71 8.58
N THR A 2 61.35 -25.83 7.88
CA THR A 2 60.65 -24.70 7.25
C THR A 2 59.75 -24.06 8.29
N GLU A 3 60.06 -22.83 8.69
CA GLU A 3 59.19 -22.01 9.54
C GLU A 3 58.09 -21.40 8.66
N SER A 4 56.87 -21.88 8.85
CA SER A 4 55.65 -21.26 8.31
C SER A 4 55.29 -20.05 9.15
N ALA A 5 55.44 -18.84 8.59
CA ALA A 5 54.84 -17.63 9.12
C ALA A 5 53.65 -17.24 8.24
N ALA A 6 52.48 -17.26 8.86
CA ALA A 6 51.23 -16.75 8.32
C ALA A 6 51.29 -15.23 8.17
N THR A 7 50.89 -14.70 7.02
CA THR A 7 50.31 -13.35 6.91
C THR A 7 49.67 -13.13 5.54
N GLY A 8 48.39 -12.78 5.57
CA GLY A 8 47.74 -11.91 4.59
C GLY A 8 47.39 -12.51 3.24
N ASP A 9 46.51 -13.51 3.21
CA ASP A 9 45.63 -13.70 2.06
C ASP A 9 44.47 -12.71 2.21
N ASP A 10 44.66 -11.49 1.71
CA ASP A 10 43.61 -10.46 1.62
C ASP A 10 43.47 -10.04 0.15
N TYR A 11 43.15 -11.01 -0.70
CA TYR A 11 42.61 -10.76 -2.04
C TYR A 11 41.14 -11.18 -2.06
N PHE A 12 40.28 -10.39 -1.42
CA PHE A 12 38.84 -10.40 -1.69
C PHE A 12 38.34 -8.99 -1.97
N THR A 13 38.84 -8.42 -3.08
CA THR A 13 38.11 -7.36 -3.78
C THR A 13 37.07 -8.05 -4.65
N GLU A 14 35.94 -8.43 -4.08
CA GLU A 14 34.79 -8.84 -4.88
C GLU A 14 33.47 -8.46 -4.20
N ASN A 15 32.84 -7.47 -4.81
CA ASN A 15 31.38 -7.30 -4.95
C ASN A 15 30.53 -7.08 -3.68
N PRO A 16 30.22 -5.82 -3.31
CA PRO A 16 29.17 -5.52 -2.33
C PRO A 16 27.78 -5.70 -2.95
N HIS A 17 27.40 -6.94 -3.27
CA HIS A 17 26.08 -7.30 -3.77
C HIS A 17 25.59 -8.59 -3.10
N ALA A 18 24.86 -8.43 -2.00
CA ALA A 18 23.96 -9.36 -1.29
C ALA A 18 24.14 -9.07 0.21
N ASP A 19 23.21 -8.50 0.98
CA ASP A 19 21.76 -8.48 0.92
C ASP A 19 21.28 -7.13 1.47
N VAL A 20 20.74 -6.26 0.62
CA VAL A 20 19.74 -5.27 1.03
C VAL A 20 18.51 -5.58 0.21
N ALA A 21 17.89 -6.71 0.54
CA ALA A 21 16.53 -6.98 0.15
C ALA A 21 15.62 -6.10 1.03
N ALA A 22 14.77 -5.32 0.36
CA ALA A 22 13.71 -4.51 0.93
C ALA A 22 14.24 -3.33 1.77
N GLU A 23 14.03 -2.07 1.42
CA GLU A 23 12.72 -1.45 1.25
C GLU A 23 12.87 -0.29 0.24
N ALA A 24 12.80 -0.60 -1.05
CA ALA A 24 12.40 0.41 -2.03
C ALA A 24 10.88 0.51 -1.95
N GLY A 25 10.33 1.30 -1.02
CA GLY A 25 8.89 1.29 -0.80
C GLY A 25 8.30 2.40 0.05
N ASP A 26 8.95 3.54 0.26
CA ASP A 26 8.38 4.59 1.14
C ASP A 26 8.10 5.93 0.43
N ALA A 27 8.36 6.04 -0.88
CA ALA A 27 8.09 7.29 -1.63
C ALA A 27 7.08 7.14 -2.78
N ALA A 28 6.64 5.92 -3.07
CA ALA A 28 5.58 5.63 -4.05
C ALA A 28 4.21 5.44 -3.34
N ALA A 29 4.22 4.85 -2.15
CA ALA A 29 3.03 4.51 -1.38
C ALA A 29 2.04 5.66 -1.12
N GLY A 30 2.48 6.93 -1.07
CA GLY A 30 1.58 8.07 -0.85
C GLY A 30 0.83 8.55 -2.11
N ALA A 31 1.36 8.31 -3.30
CA ALA A 31 0.68 8.64 -4.55
C ALA A 31 -0.15 7.44 -5.04
N ASP A 32 0.38 6.23 -4.86
CA ASP A 32 -0.32 4.99 -5.17
C ASP A 32 -1.53 4.78 -4.25
N SER A 33 -1.44 5.13 -2.96
CA SER A 33 -2.60 5.02 -2.05
C SER A 33 -3.73 5.95 -2.46
N SER A 34 -3.47 7.22 -2.77
CA SER A 34 -4.52 8.16 -3.19
C SER A 34 -5.20 7.76 -4.50
N ALA A 35 -4.43 7.24 -5.46
CA ALA A 35 -5.00 6.70 -6.70
C ALA A 35 -5.86 5.46 -6.42
N THR A 36 -5.39 4.58 -5.53
CA THR A 36 -6.12 3.37 -5.13
C THR A 36 -7.38 3.69 -4.34
N VAL A 37 -7.38 4.73 -3.48
CA VAL A 37 -8.59 5.21 -2.78
C VAL A 37 -9.63 5.69 -3.78
N GLU A 38 -9.22 6.43 -4.82
CA GLU A 38 -10.14 6.93 -5.85
C GLU A 38 -10.71 5.79 -6.71
N ASP A 39 -9.92 4.78 -7.05
CA ASP A 39 -10.39 3.55 -7.71
C ASP A 39 -11.41 2.80 -6.84
N ILE A 40 -11.10 2.56 -5.56
CA ILE A 40 -12.01 1.91 -4.60
C ILE A 40 -13.32 2.70 -4.46
N ALA A 41 -13.24 4.03 -4.34
CA ALA A 41 -14.41 4.90 -4.27
C ALA A 41 -15.27 4.83 -5.54
N GLY A 42 -14.63 4.70 -6.71
CA GLY A 42 -15.28 4.48 -7.99
C GLY A 42 -16.04 3.15 -8.04
N ASP A 43 -15.40 2.06 -7.61
CA ASP A 43 -16.02 0.73 -7.55
C ASP A 43 -17.23 0.72 -6.62
N VAL A 44 -17.09 1.27 -5.42
CA VAL A 44 -18.20 1.35 -4.45
C VAL A 44 -19.35 2.19 -5.00
N ARG A 45 -19.06 3.31 -5.68
CA ARG A 45 -20.08 4.14 -6.34
C ARG A 45 -20.89 3.35 -7.38
N ASP A 46 -20.22 2.52 -8.18
CA ASP A 46 -20.88 1.71 -9.19
C ASP A 46 -21.65 0.54 -8.56
N GLU A 47 -21.17 -0.05 -7.48
CA GLU A 47 -21.92 -1.05 -6.69
C GLU A 47 -23.20 -0.46 -6.08
N ILE A 48 -23.15 0.76 -5.53
CA ILE A 48 -24.35 1.43 -5.00
C ILE A 48 -25.36 1.68 -6.12
N ARG A 49 -24.91 2.17 -7.29
CA ARG A 49 -25.79 2.39 -8.45
C ARG A 49 -26.44 1.11 -8.96
N LEU A 50 -25.75 -0.02 -8.86
CA LEU A 50 -26.28 -1.33 -9.23
C LEU A 50 -27.18 -1.93 -8.14
N GLY A 51 -27.20 -1.33 -6.94
CA GLY A 51 -27.95 -1.82 -5.77
C GLY A 51 -27.28 -3.02 -5.10
N HIS A 52 -25.95 -3.11 -5.18
CA HIS A 52 -25.14 -4.22 -4.65
C HIS A 52 -24.52 -3.93 -3.27
N VAL A 53 -24.67 -2.71 -2.76
CA VAL A 53 -24.23 -2.35 -1.40
C VAL A 53 -25.40 -2.57 -0.43
N GLU A 54 -25.27 -3.58 0.43
CA GLU A 54 -26.26 -3.92 1.47
C GLU A 54 -25.92 -3.29 2.83
N ASP A 55 -24.63 -3.09 3.10
CA ASP A 55 -24.08 -2.49 4.33
C ASP A 55 -23.86 -0.97 4.18
N GLU A 56 -23.45 -0.32 5.27
CA GLU A 56 -23.11 1.11 5.27
C GLU A 56 -21.88 1.36 4.36
N VAL A 57 -21.94 2.43 3.55
CA VAL A 57 -20.90 2.76 2.57
C VAL A 57 -19.53 2.96 3.24
N SER A 58 -19.49 3.60 4.41
CA SER A 58 -18.26 3.78 5.18
C SER A 58 -17.67 2.46 5.67
N HIS A 59 -18.50 1.48 6.02
CA HIS A 59 -18.03 0.14 6.41
C HIS A 59 -17.39 -0.61 5.23
N VAL A 60 -18.04 -0.56 4.07
CA VAL A 60 -17.52 -1.21 2.84
C VAL A 60 -16.20 -0.57 2.41
N LEU A 61 -16.10 0.77 2.50
CA LEU A 61 -14.86 1.48 2.20
C LEU A 61 -13.75 1.11 3.19
N GLU A 62 -14.04 1.03 4.49
CA GLU A 62 -13.06 0.62 5.49
C GLU A 62 -12.49 -0.78 5.18
N GLU A 63 -13.36 -1.75 4.85
CA GLU A 63 -12.92 -3.10 4.46
C GLU A 63 -12.05 -3.10 3.21
N ARG A 64 -12.45 -2.36 2.16
CA ARG A 64 -11.71 -2.28 0.89
C ARG A 64 -10.37 -1.57 1.05
N LEU A 65 -10.32 -0.50 1.85
CA LEU A 65 -9.11 0.25 2.15
C LEU A 65 -8.14 -0.60 2.97
N ASP A 66 -8.61 -1.31 3.99
CA ASP A 66 -7.79 -2.23 4.78
C ASP A 66 -7.26 -3.40 3.93
N GLU A 67 -8.09 -3.97 3.05
CA GLU A 67 -7.66 -5.00 2.08
C GLU A 67 -6.57 -4.50 1.13
N ALA A 68 -6.64 -3.23 0.72
CA ALA A 68 -5.61 -2.57 -0.08
C ALA A 68 -4.37 -2.13 0.74
N GLY A 69 -4.37 -2.34 2.06
CA GLY A 69 -3.30 -1.91 2.97
C GLY A 69 -3.26 -0.40 3.21
N ILE A 70 -4.37 0.30 2.93
CA ILE A 70 -4.51 1.75 3.10
C ILE A 70 -5.14 2.02 4.46
N SER A 71 -4.36 2.62 5.36
CA SER A 71 -4.87 3.08 6.64
C SER A 71 -5.39 4.51 6.52
N MET A 72 -6.70 4.66 6.63
CA MET A 72 -7.40 5.95 6.64
C MET A 72 -8.07 6.15 8.01
N ARG A 73 -8.27 7.40 8.44
CA ARG A 73 -8.98 7.64 9.70
C ARG A 73 -10.48 7.42 9.48
N PRO A 74 -11.23 6.91 10.47
CA PRO A 74 -12.66 6.67 10.32
C PRO A 74 -13.43 7.91 9.87
N GLU A 75 -13.08 9.08 10.41
CA GLU A 75 -13.70 10.34 9.99
C GLU A 75 -13.46 10.70 8.51
N ASP A 76 -12.28 10.38 7.97
CA ASP A 76 -12.00 10.64 6.56
C ASP A 76 -12.74 9.62 5.66
N VAL A 77 -12.93 8.39 6.15
CA VAL A 77 -13.74 7.35 5.47
C VAL A 77 -15.21 7.74 5.43
N ASP A 78 -15.74 8.28 6.53
CA ASP A 78 -17.11 8.81 6.60
C ASP A 78 -17.30 9.98 5.61
N ASP A 79 -16.37 10.94 5.57
CA ASP A 79 -16.41 12.05 4.62
C ASP A 79 -16.40 11.54 3.16
N LEU A 80 -15.56 10.55 2.85
CA LEU A 80 -15.50 9.93 1.52
C LEU A 80 -16.79 9.18 1.17
N ALA A 81 -17.41 8.49 2.14
CA ALA A 81 -18.69 7.82 1.97
C ALA A 81 -19.80 8.81 1.61
N GLU A 82 -19.90 9.93 2.35
CA GLU A 82 -20.87 11.00 2.07
C GLU A 82 -20.72 11.57 0.66
N ASP A 83 -19.48 11.77 0.20
CA ASP A 83 -19.18 12.25 -1.15
C ASP A 83 -19.65 11.26 -2.23
N ILE A 84 -19.41 9.96 -2.03
CA ILE A 84 -19.87 8.90 -2.95
C ILE A 84 -21.41 8.87 -3.02
N GLU A 85 -22.09 8.85 -1.87
CA GLU A 85 -23.56 8.82 -1.83
C GLU A 85 -24.17 10.04 -2.51
N ARG A 86 -23.56 11.22 -2.30
CA ARG A 86 -23.98 12.45 -2.95
C ARG A 86 -23.82 12.41 -4.47
N ASP A 87 -22.73 11.82 -4.96
CA ASP A 87 -22.49 11.61 -6.40
C ASP A 87 -23.46 10.63 -7.05
N VAL A 88 -23.94 9.62 -6.31
CA VAL A 88 -24.96 8.67 -6.81
C VAL A 88 -26.35 9.32 -6.85
N SER A 89 -26.64 10.23 -5.92
CA SER A 89 -27.93 10.91 -5.77
C SER A 89 -28.19 12.04 -6.78
N SER A 90 -27.17 12.47 -7.53
CA SER A 90 -27.20 13.61 -8.47
C SER A 90 -27.81 13.28 -9.84
#